data_AF-A0A3C0KDM0-F1
#
_entry.id   AF-A0A3C0KDM0-F1
#
_cell.length_a   1.000
_cell.length_b   1.000
_cell.length_c   1.000
_cell.angle_alpha   90.00
_cell.angle_beta   90.00
_cell.angle_gamma   90.00
#
_symmetry.space_group_name_H-M   'P 1'
#
loop_
_entity.id
_entity.type
_entity.pdbx_description
1 polymer ?
#
loop_
_entity_poly.entity_id
_entity_poly.type
_entity_poly.pdbx_seq_one_letter_code
_entity_poly.pdbx_strand_id
1 'polypeptide(L)'
;LHTEALTLEWARPVFTAPVFSFGAFVSLALPLFVVTMASQNLPGVAAIRAAGYRMPISRIITTTGVATLLLAPFGGYALNLSAITAAICMGEEAHPDKDKRYSAAVVCGALYVAIGLVGAAVTGVLLAFPRELVAAIAGLALLGSIGGGLHAALKDDGHREAALITFLVTLSGVVVAGIGSAFWGVVAGALALFVQQYGTAKSKHP
;
A
#
# COMPACT_ATOMS: atom_id res chain seq x y z
N LEU A 1 2.01 21.80 23.56
CA LEU A 1 2.73 20.58 23.99
C LEU A 1 2.07 20.09 25.26
N HIS A 2 1.23 19.05 25.16
CA HIS A 2 0.60 18.43 26.33
C HIS A 2 1.51 17.29 26.82
N THR A 3 2.39 17.57 27.77
CA THR A 3 3.40 16.61 28.27
C THR A 3 2.81 15.48 29.12
N GLU A 4 1.55 15.58 29.51
CA GLU A 4 0.80 14.57 30.26
C GLU A 4 0.49 13.30 29.44
N ALA A 5 0.67 13.34 28.11
CA ALA A 5 0.44 12.20 27.20
C ALA A 5 1.69 11.35 26.93
N LEU A 6 2.87 11.73 27.45
CA LEU A 6 4.11 10.97 27.28
C LEU A 6 4.24 9.91 28.38
N THR A 7 3.57 8.77 28.20
CA THR A 7 3.89 7.53 28.93
C THR A 7 4.81 6.68 28.05
N LEU A 8 5.97 6.30 28.58
CA LEU A 8 6.88 5.40 27.89
C LEU A 8 6.35 3.96 28.07
N GLU A 9 5.42 3.57 27.21
CA GLU A 9 4.88 2.22 27.18
C GLU A 9 5.29 1.47 25.92
N TRP A 10 5.52 0.17 26.05
CA TRP A 10 5.74 -0.72 24.92
C TRP A 10 4.43 -0.94 24.17
N ALA A 11 4.50 -1.01 22.84
CA ALA A 11 3.36 -1.43 22.03
C ALA A 11 2.96 -2.86 22.42
N ARG A 12 1.69 -3.04 22.82
CA ARG A 12 1.12 -4.34 23.19
C ARG A 12 0.05 -4.71 22.17
N PRO A 13 -0.02 -5.97 21.71
CA PRO A 13 -1.10 -6.40 20.83
C PRO A 13 -2.43 -6.33 21.58
N VAL A 14 -3.37 -5.52 21.06
CA VAL A 14 -4.73 -5.43 21.60
C VAL A 14 -5.64 -6.23 20.70
N PHE A 15 -6.29 -7.24 21.25
CA PHE A 15 -7.26 -8.02 20.51
C PHE A 15 -8.53 -7.19 20.25
N THR A 16 -8.84 -6.99 18.97
CA THR A 16 -10.04 -6.33 18.47
C THR A 16 -10.85 -7.35 17.70
N ALA A 17 -12.04 -7.68 18.20
CA ALA A 17 -12.91 -8.66 17.54
C ALA A 17 -13.30 -8.17 16.13
N PRO A 18 -13.20 -9.01 15.08
CA PRO A 18 -13.53 -8.60 13.73
C PRO A 18 -15.03 -8.33 13.60
N VAL A 19 -15.36 -7.18 13.02
CA VAL A 19 -16.74 -6.81 12.65
C VAL A 19 -16.84 -6.81 11.15
N PHE A 20 -17.65 -7.72 10.61
CA PHE A 20 -17.84 -7.83 9.17
C PHE A 20 -18.91 -6.85 8.69
N SER A 21 -18.58 -6.08 7.65
CA SER A 21 -19.49 -5.16 6.99
C SER A 21 -19.32 -5.27 5.49
N PHE A 22 -20.43 -5.52 4.78
CA PHE A 22 -20.43 -5.54 3.33
C PHE A 22 -20.00 -4.18 2.75
N GLY A 23 -20.47 -3.08 3.34
CA GLY A 23 -20.07 -1.74 2.95
C GLY A 23 -18.56 -1.50 3.11
N ALA A 24 -17.96 -1.94 4.21
CA ALA A 24 -16.52 -1.84 4.44
C ALA A 24 -15.71 -2.74 3.48
N PHE A 25 -16.24 -3.93 3.17
CA PHE A 25 -15.62 -4.84 2.21
C PHE A 25 -15.52 -4.20 0.82
N VAL A 26 -16.62 -3.63 0.33
CA VAL A 26 -16.65 -3.01 -1.00
C VAL A 26 -15.90 -1.67 -1.02
N SER A 27 -16.05 -0.85 0.02
CA SER A 27 -15.47 0.50 0.04
C SER A 27 -13.99 0.56 0.36
N LEU A 28 -13.47 -0.41 1.13
CA LEU A 28 -12.10 -0.38 1.65
C LEU A 28 -11.31 -1.63 1.25
N ALA A 29 -11.84 -2.83 1.53
CA ALA A 29 -11.08 -4.06 1.32
C ALA A 29 -10.76 -4.31 -0.16
N LEU A 30 -11.77 -4.16 -1.04
CA LEU A 30 -11.57 -4.32 -2.48
C LEU A 30 -10.57 -3.28 -3.08
N PRO A 31 -10.73 -1.97 -2.84
CA PRO A 31 -9.76 -0.98 -3.33
C PRO A 31 -8.35 -1.21 -2.79
N LEU A 32 -8.21 -1.47 -1.48
CA LEU A 32 -6.91 -1.75 -0.88
C LEU A 32 -6.26 -3.00 -1.46
N PHE A 33 -7.03 -4.06 -1.74
CA PHE A 33 -6.53 -5.25 -2.41
C PHE A 33 -6.01 -4.94 -3.81
N VAL A 34 -6.80 -4.22 -4.63
CA VAL A 34 -6.40 -3.85 -6.00
C VAL A 34 -5.13 -3.01 -5.98
N VAL A 35 -5.08 -1.97 -5.13
CA VAL A 35 -3.91 -1.09 -5.00
C VAL A 35 -2.70 -1.91 -4.53
N THR A 36 -2.85 -2.75 -3.52
CA THR A 36 -1.76 -3.59 -3.01
C THR A 36 -1.23 -4.54 -4.08
N MET A 37 -2.11 -5.16 -4.86
CA MET A 37 -1.69 -6.04 -5.94
C MET A 37 -0.93 -5.27 -7.01
N ALA A 38 -1.45 -4.12 -7.43
CA ALA A 38 -0.88 -3.31 -8.50
C ALA A 38 0.45 -2.64 -8.11
N SER A 39 0.56 -2.02 -6.94
CA SER A 39 1.73 -1.22 -6.56
C SER A 39 2.81 -2.03 -5.84
N GLN A 40 2.44 -3.08 -5.11
CA GLN A 40 3.37 -3.80 -4.26
C GLN A 40 3.65 -5.21 -4.78
N ASN A 41 2.62 -6.06 -4.91
CA ASN A 41 2.84 -7.47 -5.23
C ASN A 41 3.34 -7.68 -6.66
N LEU A 42 2.75 -7.04 -7.68
CA LEU A 42 3.24 -7.16 -9.06
C LEU A 42 4.69 -6.68 -9.22
N PRO A 43 5.05 -5.45 -8.79
CA PRO A 43 6.43 -4.98 -8.87
C PRO A 43 7.40 -5.80 -8.01
N GLY A 44 6.97 -6.27 -6.83
CA GLY A 44 7.77 -7.18 -5.99
C GLY A 44 8.08 -8.49 -6.68
N VAL A 45 7.11 -9.09 -7.37
CA VAL A 45 7.32 -10.30 -8.19
C VAL A 45 8.27 -10.03 -9.35
N ALA A 46 8.12 -8.88 -10.01
CA ALA A 46 9.02 -8.46 -11.08
C ALA A 46 10.47 -8.32 -10.58
N ALA A 47 10.67 -7.70 -9.40
CA ALA A 47 11.98 -7.58 -8.77
C ALA A 47 12.59 -8.95 -8.42
N ILE A 48 11.80 -9.88 -7.86
CA ILE A 48 12.27 -11.24 -7.54
C ILE A 48 12.74 -11.97 -8.80
N ARG A 49 11.98 -11.84 -9.89
CA ARG A 49 12.33 -12.44 -11.19
C ARG A 49 13.57 -11.78 -11.81
N ALA A 50 13.68 -10.45 -11.73
CA ALA A 50 14.84 -9.71 -12.23
C ALA A 50 16.14 -10.07 -11.48
N ALA A 51 16.04 -10.32 -10.17
CA ALA A 51 17.14 -10.87 -9.37
C ALA A 51 17.44 -12.35 -9.65
N GLY A 52 16.68 -13.00 -10.56
CA GLY A 52 16.89 -14.37 -10.99
C GLY A 52 16.49 -15.43 -9.96
N TYR A 53 15.58 -15.12 -9.03
CA TYR A 53 15.01 -16.11 -8.11
C TYR A 53 13.76 -16.74 -8.71
N ARG A 54 13.66 -18.07 -8.64
CA ARG A 54 12.47 -18.83 -9.02
C ARG A 54 11.67 -19.16 -7.78
N MET A 55 10.58 -18.42 -7.54
CA MET A 55 9.76 -18.59 -6.35
C MET A 55 8.30 -18.94 -6.69
N PRO A 56 7.63 -19.76 -5.86
CA PRO A 56 6.20 -20.06 -6.02
C PRO A 56 5.36 -18.84 -5.58
N ILE A 57 5.15 -17.89 -6.49
CA ILE A 57 4.48 -16.60 -6.21
C ILE A 57 3.12 -16.77 -5.53
N SER A 58 2.30 -17.72 -5.99
CA SER A 58 0.99 -18.00 -5.39
C SER A 58 1.13 -18.38 -3.91
N ARG A 59 2.09 -19.23 -3.55
CA ARG A 59 2.32 -19.60 -2.14
C ARG A 59 2.78 -18.42 -1.30
N ILE A 60 3.63 -17.55 -1.84
CA ILE A 60 4.10 -16.36 -1.12
C ILE A 60 2.93 -15.43 -0.81
N ILE A 61 2.12 -15.09 -1.81
CA ILE A 61 0.96 -14.22 -1.65
C ILE A 61 -0.08 -14.83 -0.70
N THR A 62 -0.32 -16.15 -0.80
CA THR A 62 -1.22 -16.85 0.14
C THR A 62 -0.68 -16.78 1.56
N THR A 63 0.63 -16.94 1.77
CA THR A 63 1.24 -16.90 3.10
C THR A 63 1.12 -15.51 3.73
N THR A 64 1.37 -14.43 2.96
CA THR A 64 1.19 -13.07 3.47
C THR A 64 -0.29 -12.74 3.73
N GLY A 65 -1.21 -13.28 2.92
CA GLY A 65 -2.65 -13.17 3.15
C GLY A 65 -3.10 -13.87 4.44
N VAL A 66 -2.66 -15.10 4.68
CA VAL A 66 -2.94 -15.84 5.93
C VAL A 66 -2.33 -15.12 7.13
N ALA A 67 -1.09 -14.63 7.01
CA ALA A 67 -0.47 -13.84 8.07
C ALA A 67 -1.27 -12.56 8.37
N THR A 68 -1.75 -11.86 7.34
CA THR A 68 -2.63 -10.68 7.50
C THR A 68 -3.91 -11.06 8.22
N LEU A 69 -4.56 -12.16 7.84
CA LEU A 69 -5.80 -12.61 8.46
C LEU A 69 -5.61 -12.93 9.95
N LEU A 70 -4.52 -13.60 10.31
CA LEU A 70 -4.20 -13.94 11.69
C LEU A 70 -3.84 -12.71 12.54
N LEU A 71 -3.18 -11.72 11.92
CA LEU A 71 -2.75 -10.50 12.59
C LEU A 71 -3.80 -9.37 12.57
N ALA A 72 -4.85 -9.49 11.74
CA ALA A 72 -5.91 -8.50 11.63
C ALA A 72 -6.58 -8.13 12.97
N PRO A 73 -6.92 -9.08 13.87
CA PRO A 73 -7.46 -8.75 15.19
C PRO A 73 -6.50 -7.96 16.06
N PHE A 74 -5.19 -7.99 15.78
CA PHE A 74 -4.16 -7.26 16.52
C PHE A 74 -3.74 -5.97 15.82
N GLY A 75 -4.49 -5.52 14.81
CA GLY A 75 -4.21 -4.32 14.03
C GLY A 75 -3.26 -4.54 12.85
N GLY A 76 -2.86 -5.77 12.54
CA GLY A 76 -2.05 -6.07 11.37
C GLY A 76 -2.89 -6.03 10.09
N TYR A 77 -2.57 -5.12 9.16
CA TYR A 77 -3.28 -5.01 7.89
C TYR A 77 -2.33 -4.98 6.70
N ALA A 78 -2.83 -5.46 5.55
CA ALA A 78 -2.19 -5.37 4.25
C ALA A 78 -0.73 -5.85 4.19
N LEU A 79 -0.37 -7.01 4.79
CA LEU A 79 0.97 -7.58 4.61
C LEU A 79 1.16 -8.05 3.16
N ASN A 80 2.20 -7.54 2.51
CA ASN A 80 2.44 -7.72 1.08
C ASN A 80 3.95 -7.69 0.76
N LEU A 81 4.30 -7.86 -0.51
CA LEU A 81 5.69 -7.74 -0.97
C LEU A 81 6.10 -6.26 -1.02
N SER A 82 7.09 -5.87 -0.23
CA SER A 82 7.71 -4.54 -0.37
C SER A 82 8.59 -4.51 -1.61
N ALA A 83 8.08 -4.00 -2.74
CA ALA A 83 8.80 -4.03 -4.02
C ALA A 83 10.18 -3.36 -3.96
N ILE A 84 10.24 -2.16 -3.39
CA ILE A 84 11.47 -1.35 -3.31
C ILE A 84 12.47 -1.99 -2.36
N THR A 85 12.05 -2.30 -1.13
CA THR A 85 12.92 -2.91 -0.12
C THR A 85 13.40 -4.29 -0.57
N ALA A 86 12.54 -5.08 -1.21
CA ALA A 86 12.93 -6.38 -1.74
C ALA A 86 14.01 -6.26 -2.82
N ALA A 87 13.89 -5.30 -3.74
CA ALA A 87 14.92 -5.06 -4.75
C ALA A 87 16.28 -4.75 -4.11
N ILE A 88 16.29 -3.91 -3.08
CA ILE A 88 17.51 -3.56 -2.32
C ILE A 88 18.08 -4.80 -1.62
N CYS A 89 17.25 -5.57 -0.89
CA CYS A 89 17.70 -6.76 -0.18
C CYS A 89 18.17 -7.89 -1.10
N MET A 90 17.78 -7.89 -2.37
CA MET A 90 18.21 -8.87 -3.37
C MET A 90 19.43 -8.42 -4.18
N GLY A 91 19.88 -7.17 -4.00
CA GLY A 91 21.07 -6.60 -4.66
C GLY A 91 22.36 -7.32 -4.29
N GLU A 92 23.41 -7.12 -5.10
CA GLU A 92 24.73 -7.72 -4.82
C GLU A 92 25.40 -7.09 -3.60
N GLU A 93 25.00 -5.86 -3.25
CA GLU A 93 25.44 -5.12 -2.07
C GLU A 93 24.97 -5.77 -0.77
N ALA A 94 23.86 -6.53 -0.80
CA ALA A 94 23.33 -7.20 0.38
C ALA A 94 24.22 -8.36 0.82
N HIS A 95 24.69 -9.17 -0.13
CA HIS A 95 25.66 -10.24 0.10
C HIS A 95 26.22 -10.76 -1.24
N PRO A 96 27.52 -11.08 -1.35
CA PRO A 96 28.11 -11.64 -2.58
C PRO A 96 27.47 -12.99 -2.97
N ASP A 97 27.31 -13.89 -2.01
CA ASP A 97 26.58 -15.15 -2.16
C ASP A 97 25.07 -14.89 -2.23
N LYS A 98 24.47 -15.25 -3.37
CA LYS A 98 23.05 -15.08 -3.68
C LYS A 98 22.15 -15.76 -2.66
N ASP A 99 22.50 -16.95 -2.20
CA ASP A 99 21.65 -17.74 -1.30
C ASP A 99 21.65 -17.21 0.14
N LYS A 100 22.50 -16.22 0.44
CA LYS A 100 22.62 -15.59 1.76
C LYS A 100 22.04 -14.17 1.82
N ARG A 101 21.56 -13.63 0.69
CA ARG A 101 20.98 -12.27 0.62
C ARG A 101 19.73 -12.09 1.48
N TYR A 102 19.04 -13.18 1.84
CA TYR A 102 17.90 -13.13 2.76
C TYR A 102 18.24 -12.53 4.13
N SER A 103 19.51 -12.57 4.54
CA SER A 103 19.98 -11.97 5.80
C SER A 103 19.66 -10.47 5.88
N ALA A 104 19.78 -9.73 4.78
CA ALA A 104 19.40 -8.32 4.71
C ALA A 104 17.90 -8.12 5.00
N ALA A 105 17.04 -8.98 4.46
CA ALA A 105 15.60 -8.94 4.73
C ALA A 105 15.27 -9.29 6.19
N VAL A 106 15.97 -10.28 6.78
CA VAL A 106 15.79 -10.67 8.18
C VAL A 106 16.18 -9.54 9.13
N VAL A 107 17.34 -8.90 8.90
CA VAL A 107 17.80 -7.77 9.71
C VAL A 107 16.85 -6.58 9.56
N CYS A 108 16.43 -6.26 8.33
CA CYS A 108 15.46 -5.19 8.08
C CYS A 108 14.13 -5.46 8.81
N GLY A 109 13.61 -6.68 8.74
CA GLY A 109 12.41 -7.09 9.46
C GLY A 109 12.56 -7.00 10.99
N ALA A 110 13.71 -7.45 11.54
CA ALA A 110 13.99 -7.35 12.97
C ALA A 110 14.05 -5.89 13.44
N LEU A 111 14.67 -4.99 12.65
CA LEU A 111 14.69 -3.56 12.93
C LEU A 111 13.30 -2.94 12.87
N TYR A 112 12.47 -3.32 11.89
CA TYR A 112 11.08 -2.85 11.81
C TYR A 112 10.24 -3.32 13.00
N VAL A 113 10.43 -4.56 13.47
CA VAL A 113 9.78 -5.03 14.71
C VAL A 113 10.26 -4.23 15.91
N ALA A 114 11.57 -4.00 16.05
CA ALA A 114 12.13 -3.20 17.15
C ALA A 114 11.59 -1.75 17.16
N ILE A 115 11.52 -1.11 15.99
CA ILE A 115 10.91 0.22 15.84
C ILE A 115 9.41 0.17 16.19
N GLY A 116 8.70 -0.86 15.74
CA GLY A 116 7.29 -1.07 16.05
C GLY A 116 6.99 -1.21 17.54
N LEU A 117 7.88 -1.84 18.32
CA LEU A 117 7.75 -1.96 19.78
C LEU A 117 7.78 -0.59 20.48
N VAL A 118 8.53 0.38 19.93
CA VAL A 118 8.60 1.77 20.39
C VAL A 118 7.49 2.63 19.76
N GLY A 119 6.65 2.05 18.91
CA GLY A 119 5.60 2.76 18.17
C GLY A 119 4.61 3.50 19.07
N ALA A 120 4.28 2.97 20.25
CA ALA A 120 3.41 3.63 21.22
C ALA A 120 3.99 4.97 21.70
N ALA A 121 5.31 5.05 21.92
CA ALA A 121 5.97 6.30 22.25
C ALA A 121 5.93 7.30 21.07
N VAL A 122 6.12 6.82 19.84
CA VAL A 122 6.00 7.67 18.62
C VAL A 122 4.57 8.22 18.47
N THR A 123 3.55 7.39 18.66
CA THR A 123 2.15 7.81 18.64
C THR A 123 1.85 8.82 19.75
N GLY A 124 2.35 8.59 20.96
CA GLY A 124 2.21 9.54 22.08
C GLY A 124 2.80 10.91 21.77
N VAL A 125 3.99 10.96 21.14
CA VAL A 125 4.61 12.21 20.69
C VAL A 125 3.76 12.91 19.64
N LEU A 126 3.25 12.18 18.62
CA LEU A 126 2.38 12.77 17.60
C LEU A 126 1.09 13.32 18.20
N LEU A 127 0.48 12.62 19.15
CA LEU A 127 -0.73 13.06 19.85
C LEU A 127 -0.48 14.23 20.81
N ALA A 128 0.77 14.51 21.20
CA ALA A 128 1.13 15.66 22.04
C ALA A 128 1.16 17.00 21.28
N PHE A 129 1.16 16.95 19.93
CA PHE A 129 1.06 18.12 19.05
C PHE A 129 -0.39 18.44 18.66
N PRO A 130 -0.70 19.70 18.30
CA PRO A 130 -2.01 20.07 17.76
C PRO A 130 -2.36 19.22 16.52
N ARG A 131 -3.63 18.82 16.41
CA ARG A 131 -4.10 17.95 15.32
C ARG A 131 -3.85 18.55 13.94
N GLU A 132 -3.94 19.87 13.86
CA GLU A 132 -3.71 20.67 12.66
C GLU A 132 -2.25 20.54 12.19
N LEU A 133 -1.30 20.55 13.13
CA LEU A 133 0.12 20.40 12.83
C LEU A 133 0.43 18.98 12.34
N VAL A 134 -0.13 17.96 13.01
CA VAL A 134 0.02 16.56 12.58
C VAL A 134 -0.55 16.35 11.18
N ALA A 135 -1.75 16.88 10.91
CA ALA A 135 -2.37 16.82 9.60
C ALA A 135 -1.55 17.55 8.52
N ALA A 136 -1.01 18.73 8.83
CA ALA A 136 -0.17 19.49 7.91
C ALA A 136 1.13 18.76 7.57
N ILE A 137 1.84 18.22 8.57
CA ILE A 137 3.08 17.45 8.36
C ILE A 137 2.79 16.16 7.60
N ALA A 138 1.71 15.44 7.93
CA ALA A 138 1.29 14.25 7.20
C ALA A 138 0.97 14.59 5.73
N GLY A 139 0.24 15.68 5.46
CA GLY A 139 -0.05 16.14 4.11
C GLY A 139 1.21 16.51 3.33
N LEU A 140 2.13 17.27 3.93
CA LEU A 140 3.42 17.64 3.33
C LEU A 140 4.28 16.41 3.03
N ALA A 141 4.32 15.42 3.93
CA ALA A 141 5.03 14.16 3.72
C ALA A 141 4.46 13.36 2.54
N LEU A 142 3.16 13.49 2.26
CA LEU A 142 2.50 12.83 1.13
C LEU A 142 2.71 13.55 -0.21
N LEU A 143 3.08 14.83 -0.24
CA LEU A 143 3.24 15.60 -1.49
C LEU A 143 4.23 14.94 -2.47
N GLY A 144 5.36 14.44 -1.98
CA GLY A 144 6.35 13.75 -2.81
C GLY A 144 5.80 12.45 -3.42
N SER A 145 5.05 11.68 -2.63
CA SER A 145 4.41 10.44 -3.09
C SER A 145 3.29 10.72 -4.10
N ILE A 146 2.48 11.75 -3.86
CA ILE A 146 1.43 12.20 -4.78
C ILE A 146 2.05 12.69 -6.09
N GLY A 147 3.07 13.54 -6.02
CA GLY A 147 3.76 14.08 -7.20
C GLY A 147 4.40 12.97 -8.05
N GLY A 148 5.12 12.04 -7.41
CA GLY A 148 5.71 10.90 -8.11
C GLY A 148 4.67 9.96 -8.71
N GLY A 149 3.60 9.65 -7.97
CA GLY A 149 2.50 8.82 -8.44
C GLY A 149 1.75 9.44 -9.62
N LEU A 150 1.46 10.74 -9.55
CA LEU A 150 0.78 11.47 -10.63
C LEU A 150 1.68 11.60 -11.86
N HIS A 151 2.97 11.89 -11.68
CA HIS A 151 3.93 11.89 -12.78
C HIS A 151 3.96 10.54 -13.50
N ALA A 152 4.05 9.43 -12.76
CA ALA A 152 4.06 8.09 -13.33
C ALA A 152 2.73 7.74 -14.03
N ALA A 153 1.59 8.06 -13.41
CA ALA A 153 0.27 7.73 -13.91
C ALA A 153 -0.11 8.52 -15.17
N LEU A 154 0.36 9.77 -15.30
CA LEU A 154 0.05 10.64 -16.45
C LEU A 154 1.11 10.59 -17.56
N LYS A 155 2.19 9.83 -17.38
CA LYS A 155 3.30 9.76 -18.32
C LYS A 155 2.89 9.19 -19.68
N ASP A 156 2.04 8.17 -19.68
CA ASP A 156 1.58 7.50 -20.90
C ASP A 156 0.31 8.16 -21.43
N ASP A 157 0.38 8.74 -22.64
CA ASP A 157 -0.73 9.42 -23.29
C ASP A 157 -1.95 8.51 -23.46
N GLY A 158 -1.75 7.21 -23.71
CA GLY A 158 -2.83 6.26 -23.99
C GLY A 158 -3.74 5.94 -22.80
N HIS A 159 -3.27 6.19 -21.58
CA HIS A 159 -3.99 5.88 -20.34
C HIS A 159 -4.24 7.11 -19.45
N ARG A 160 -3.80 8.29 -19.92
CA ARG A 160 -3.78 9.53 -19.12
C ARG A 160 -5.14 9.93 -18.60
N GLU A 161 -6.18 9.92 -19.44
CA GLU A 161 -7.51 10.38 -19.00
C GLU A 161 -8.13 9.40 -17.99
N ALA A 162 -7.95 8.08 -18.18
CA ALA A 162 -8.40 7.09 -17.21
C ALA A 162 -7.69 7.26 -15.85
N ALA A 163 -6.40 7.56 -15.86
CA ALA A 163 -5.63 7.88 -14.65
C ALA A 163 -6.14 9.16 -13.96
N LEU A 164 -6.42 10.23 -14.72
CA LEU A 164 -7.01 11.47 -14.19
C LEU A 164 -8.38 11.24 -13.57
N ILE A 165 -9.26 10.50 -14.25
CA ILE A 165 -10.60 10.17 -13.73
C ILE A 165 -10.48 9.38 -12.42
N THR A 166 -9.61 8.36 -12.39
CA THR A 166 -9.33 7.59 -11.18
C THR A 166 -8.91 8.50 -10.02
N PHE A 167 -7.97 9.41 -10.27
CA PHE A 167 -7.45 10.33 -9.27
C PHE A 167 -8.52 11.30 -8.76
N LEU A 168 -9.23 11.98 -9.67
CA LEU A 168 -10.24 12.99 -9.33
C LEU A 168 -11.41 12.37 -8.57
N VAL A 169 -11.90 11.19 -9.00
CA VAL A 169 -12.99 10.51 -8.31
C VAL A 169 -12.54 10.04 -6.93
N THR A 170 -11.33 9.47 -6.80
CA THR A 170 -10.79 9.06 -5.49
C THR A 170 -10.67 10.26 -4.54
N LEU A 171 -10.16 11.39 -5.03
CA LEU A 171 -9.96 12.63 -4.28
C LEU A 171 -11.26 13.34 -3.91
N SER A 172 -12.32 13.15 -4.68
CA SER A 172 -13.60 13.88 -4.51
C SER A 172 -14.32 13.64 -3.18
N GLY A 173 -14.00 12.55 -2.46
CA GLY A 173 -14.71 12.16 -1.25
C GLY A 173 -16.16 11.71 -1.48
N VAL A 174 -16.57 11.52 -2.74
CA VAL A 174 -17.92 11.08 -3.11
C VAL A 174 -18.26 9.74 -2.48
N VAL A 175 -19.45 9.65 -1.88
CA VAL A 175 -20.03 8.42 -1.36
C VAL A 175 -21.33 8.14 -2.10
N VAL A 176 -21.37 7.06 -2.88
CA VAL A 176 -22.57 6.64 -3.63
C VAL A 176 -23.00 5.27 -3.11
N ALA A 177 -24.29 5.12 -2.81
CA ALA A 177 -24.87 3.89 -2.27
C ALA A 177 -24.17 3.38 -0.99
N GLY A 178 -23.68 4.30 -0.14
CA GLY A 178 -22.92 3.96 1.07
C GLY A 178 -21.50 3.44 0.80
N ILE A 179 -21.03 3.53 -0.46
CA ILE A 179 -19.69 3.11 -0.87
C ILE A 179 -18.80 4.32 -1.11
N GLY A 180 -17.61 4.31 -0.49
CA GLY A 180 -16.66 5.41 -0.53
C GLY A 180 -15.96 5.64 -1.87
N SER A 181 -15.36 6.82 -2.02
CA SER A 181 -14.74 7.29 -3.26
C SER A 181 -13.58 6.43 -3.76
N ALA A 182 -12.86 5.76 -2.87
CA ALA A 182 -11.74 4.88 -3.25
C ALA A 182 -12.20 3.73 -4.17
N PHE A 183 -13.37 3.15 -3.92
CA PHE A 183 -13.95 2.14 -4.80
C PHE A 183 -14.41 2.73 -6.12
N TRP A 184 -15.16 3.84 -6.06
CA TRP A 184 -15.66 4.50 -7.26
C TRP A 184 -14.54 5.05 -8.14
N GLY A 185 -13.41 5.44 -7.56
CA GLY A 185 -12.22 5.84 -8.30
C GLY A 185 -11.66 4.71 -9.16
N VAL A 186 -11.50 3.53 -8.57
CA VAL A 186 -11.06 2.33 -9.31
C VAL A 186 -12.08 1.95 -10.40
N VAL A 187 -13.38 1.98 -10.09
CA VAL A 187 -14.44 1.64 -11.06
C VAL A 187 -14.47 2.65 -12.21
N ALA A 188 -14.51 3.95 -11.92
CA ALA A 188 -14.55 5.01 -12.93
C ALA A 188 -13.29 4.98 -13.82
N GLY A 189 -12.13 4.77 -13.20
CA GLY A 189 -10.86 4.56 -13.90
C GLY A 189 -10.87 3.38 -14.84
N ALA A 190 -11.31 2.21 -14.36
CA ALA A 190 -11.40 0.99 -15.15
C ALA A 190 -12.40 1.13 -16.31
N LEU A 191 -13.55 1.78 -16.07
CA LEU A 191 -14.54 2.06 -17.12
C LEU A 191 -13.99 3.02 -18.18
N ALA A 192 -13.32 4.09 -17.77
CA ALA A 192 -12.68 5.02 -18.70
C ALA A 192 -11.62 4.32 -19.55
N LEU A 193 -10.76 3.51 -18.91
CA LEU A 193 -9.74 2.71 -19.59
C LEU A 193 -10.37 1.74 -20.60
N PHE A 194 -11.46 1.06 -20.20
CA PHE A 194 -12.18 0.14 -21.06
C PHE A 194 -12.76 0.86 -22.28
N VAL A 195 -13.46 1.98 -22.10
CA VAL A 195 -14.03 2.76 -23.20
C VAL A 195 -12.95 3.25 -24.17
N GLN A 196 -11.81 3.72 -23.65
CA GLN A 196 -10.67 4.14 -24.48
C GLN A 196 -10.12 3.00 -25.33
N GLN A 197 -9.90 1.82 -24.74
CA GLN A 197 -9.37 0.65 -25.44
C GLN A 197 -10.33 0.12 -26.51
N TYR A 198 -11.64 0.12 -26.23
CA TYR A 198 -12.65 -0.28 -27.22
C TYR A 198 -12.78 0.72 -28.36
N GLY A 199 -12.65 2.03 -28.08
CA GLY A 199 -12.63 3.08 -29.10
C GLY A 199 -11.41 2.99 -30.03
N THR A 200 -10.22 2.72 -29.49
CA THR A 200 -8.99 2.54 -30.30
C THR A 200 -9.00 1.24 -31.10
N ALA A 201 -9.58 0.16 -30.56
CA ALA A 201 -9.71 -1.11 -31.29
C ALA A 201 -10.63 -0.96 -32.52
N LYS A 202 -11.71 -0.18 -32.41
CA LYS A 202 -12.61 0.10 -33.55
C LYS A 202 -11.95 0.96 -34.63
N SER A 203 -11.02 1.83 -34.28
CA SER A 203 -10.27 2.65 -35.24
C SER A 203 -9.22 1.86 -36.05
N LYS A 204 -8.86 0.63 -35.61
CA LYS A 204 -7.84 -0.21 -36.26
C LYS A 204 -8.40 -1.28 -37.21
N HIS A 205 -9.72 -1.42 -37.31
CA HIS A 205 -10.36 -2.24 -38.35
C HIS A 205 -11.02 -1.33 -39.39
N PRO A 206 -10.49 -1.29 -40.64
CA PRO A 206 -11.10 -0.56 -41.74
C PRO A 206 -12.40 -1.22 -42.23
#